data_AF-A0A8G2EYZ5-F1
#
_entry.id   AF-A0A8G2EYZ5-F1
#
_cell.length_a   1.000
_cell.length_b   1.000
_cell.length_c   1.000
_cell.angle_alpha   90.00
_cell.angle_beta   90.00
_cell.angle_gamma   90.00
#
_symmetry.space_group_name_H-M   'P 1'
#
loop_
_entity.id
_entity.type
_entity.pdbx_description
1 polymer ?
#
loop_
_entity_poly.entity_id
_entity_poly.type
_entity_poly.pdbx_seq_one_letter_code
_entity_poly.pdbx_strand_id
1 'polypeptide(L)' 'MGTFPTAIREFGEEFVVMQLKRHAADYAPDDTYYKSAVLRDIINAEDVIRRFAQEPAKDRRAFAAWVVLRTR' A
#
# COMPACT_ATOMS: atom_id res chain seq x y z
N MET A 1 2.40 -21.75 7.98
CA MET A 1 2.13 -20.56 7.13
C MET A 1 3.27 -19.59 7.36
N GLY A 2 4.18 -19.46 6.40
CA GLY A 2 5.26 -18.48 6.50
C GLY A 2 4.68 -17.08 6.32
N THR A 3 4.84 -16.23 7.32
CA THR A 3 4.45 -14.83 7.25
C THR A 3 5.29 -14.15 6.16
N PHE A 4 4.68 -13.37 5.26
CA PHE A 4 5.42 -12.56 4.30
C PHE A 4 6.41 -11.63 5.03
N PRO A 5 7.53 -11.25 4.37
CA PRO A 5 8.43 -10.22 4.89
C PRO A 5 7.66 -8.97 5.34
N THR A 6 8.14 -8.32 6.40
CA THR A 6 7.48 -7.15 7.00
C THR A 6 7.21 -6.06 5.97
N ALA A 7 8.16 -5.75 5.08
CA ALA A 7 7.97 -4.73 4.05
C ALA A 7 6.86 -5.06 3.04
N ILE A 8 6.66 -6.35 2.73
CA ILE A 8 5.55 -6.79 1.85
C ILE A 8 4.20 -6.59 2.54
N ARG A 9 4.13 -6.88 3.83
CA ARG A 9 2.90 -6.68 4.62
C ARG A 9 2.55 -5.19 4.74
N GLU A 10 3.52 -4.38 5.14
CA GLU A 10 3.36 -2.93 5.26
C GLU A 10 2.96 -2.30 3.92
N PHE A 11 3.57 -2.74 2.81
CA PHE A 11 3.13 -2.32 1.47
C PHE A 11 1.66 -2.66 1.19
N GLY A 12 1.23 -3.88 1.51
CA GLY A 12 -0.16 -4.29 1.32
C GLY A 12 -1.15 -3.48 2.16
N GLU A 13 -0.80 -3.21 3.42
CA GLU A 13 -1.61 -2.40 4.34
C GLU A 13 -1.71 -0.94 3.85
N GLU A 14 -0.58 -0.31 3.52
CA GLU A 14 -0.54 1.08 3.04
C GLU A 14 -1.26 1.24 1.70
N PHE A 15 -1.16 0.26 0.81
CA PHE A 15 -1.90 0.27 -0.47
C PHE A 15 -3.41 0.37 -0.24
N VAL A 16 -3.96 -0.40 0.71
CA VAL A 16 -5.40 -0.36 1.04
C VAL A 16 -5.78 1.00 1.60
N VAL A 17 -4.99 1.54 2.52
CA VAL A 17 -5.24 2.87 3.11
C VAL A 17 -5.23 3.95 2.03
N MET A 18 -4.24 3.96 1.14
CA MET A 18 -4.15 4.94 0.05
C MET A 18 -5.29 4.78 -0.97
N GLN A 19 -5.75 3.56 -1.24
CA GLN A 19 -6.91 3.37 -2.11
C GLN A 19 -8.20 3.93 -1.51
N LEU A 20 -8.41 3.74 -0.20
CA LEU A 20 -9.56 4.32 0.51
C LEU A 20 -9.48 5.85 0.52
N LYS A 21 -8.31 6.43 0.79
CA LYS A 21 -8.10 7.88 0.74
C LYS A 21 -8.31 8.44 -0.67
N ARG A 22 -7.85 7.76 -1.71
CA ARG A 22 -8.11 8.15 -3.10
C ARG A 22 -9.61 8.16 -3.39
N HIS A 23 -10.32 7.11 -3.01
CA HIS A 23 -11.77 7.03 -3.21
C HIS A 23 -12.50 8.16 -2.46
N ALA A 24 -12.13 8.45 -1.22
CA ALA A 24 -12.70 9.59 -0.49
C ALA A 24 -12.38 10.92 -1.19
N ALA A 25 -11.12 11.15 -1.58
CA ALA A 25 -10.73 12.37 -2.27
C ALA A 25 -11.45 12.57 -3.62
N ASP A 26 -11.76 11.49 -4.33
CA ASP A 26 -12.44 11.54 -5.62
C ASP A 26 -13.97 11.76 -5.48
N TYR A 27 -14.58 11.28 -4.39
CA TYR A 27 -16.04 11.16 -4.29
C TYR A 27 -16.70 11.81 -3.06
N ALA A 28 -15.95 12.24 -2.04
CA ALA A 28 -16.48 12.92 -0.86
C ALA A 28 -16.28 14.43 -1.00
N PRO A 29 -17.31 15.20 -1.44
CA PRO A 29 -17.16 16.63 -1.71
C PRO A 29 -16.94 17.48 -0.47
N ASP A 30 -17.31 16.97 0.71
CA ASP A 30 -17.20 17.67 1.99
C ASP A 30 -15.87 17.37 2.72
N ASP A 31 -15.05 16.48 2.18
CA ASP A 31 -13.75 16.13 2.76
C ASP A 31 -12.72 17.22 2.47
N THR A 32 -11.97 17.60 3.51
CA THR A 32 -10.84 18.52 3.39
C THR A 32 -9.61 17.92 4.04
N TYR A 33 -8.45 18.11 3.40
CA TYR A 33 -7.19 17.54 3.85
C TYR A 33 -6.14 18.63 4.05
N TYR A 34 -5.41 18.54 5.16
CA TYR A 34 -4.27 19.40 5.38
C TYR A 34 -3.12 19.01 4.44
N LYS A 35 -2.51 20.01 3.79
CA LYS A 35 -1.34 19.80 2.91
C LYS A 35 -0.23 18.99 3.60
N SER A 36 0.02 19.24 4.88
CA SER A 36 1.02 18.51 5.67
C SER A 36 0.69 17.03 5.86
N ALA A 37 -0.60 16.68 5.97
CA ALA A 37 -1.05 15.29 6.05
C ALA A 37 -0.85 14.58 4.70
N VAL A 38 -1.24 15.23 3.59
CA VAL A 38 -1.04 14.68 2.24
C VAL A 38 0.44 14.47 1.92
N LEU A 39 1.31 15.42 2.29
CA LEU A 39 2.75 15.26 2.11
C LEU A 39 3.32 14.07 2.89
N ARG A 40 2.80 13.82 4.09
CA ARG A 40 3.19 12.64 4.89
C ARG A 40 2.74 11.35 4.21
N ASP A 41 1.52 11.32 3.67
CA ASP A 41 1.01 10.17 2.93
C ASP A 41 1.89 9.86 1.71
N ILE A 42 2.32 10.89 0.96
CA ILE A 42 3.25 10.73 -0.17
C ILE A 42 4.58 10.13 0.29
N ILE A 43 5.20 10.69 1.34
CA ILE A 43 6.48 10.21 1.87
C ILE A 43 6.37 8.74 2.32
N ASN A 44 5.29 8.39 3.01
CA ASN A 44 5.05 7.03 3.47
C ASN A 44 4.85 6.07 2.30
N ALA A 45 4.05 6.45 1.29
CA ALA A 45 3.81 5.65 0.10
C ALA A 45 5.12 5.38 -0.67
N GLU A 46 5.96 6.39 -0.85
CA GLU A 46 7.27 6.25 -1.49
C GLU A 46 8.19 5.31 -0.70
N ASP A 47 8.21 5.41 0.63
CA ASP A 47 9.00 4.55 1.51
C ASP A 47 8.61 3.08 1.39
N VAL A 48 7.31 2.77 1.52
CA VAL A 48 6.84 1.38 1.46
C VAL A 48 7.01 0.77 0.08
N ILE A 49 6.85 1.54 -1.01
CA ILE A 49 7.11 1.09 -2.38
C ILE A 49 8.59 0.74 -2.54
N ARG A 50 9.48 1.62 -2.07
CA ARG A 50 10.93 1.40 -2.14
C ARG A 50 11.35 0.17 -1.35
N ARG A 51 10.84 -0.01 -0.12
CA ARG A 51 11.14 -1.17 0.74
C ARG A 51 10.59 -2.46 0.12
N PHE A 52 9.38 -2.44 -0.41
CA PHE A 52 8.81 -3.56 -1.17
C PHE A 52 9.69 -3.94 -2.37
N ALA A 53 10.17 -2.98 -3.14
CA ALA A 53 11.01 -3.23 -4.31
C ALA A 53 12.37 -3.85 -3.98
N GLN A 54 12.85 -3.68 -2.74
CA GLN A 54 14.11 -4.25 -2.24
C GLN A 54 13.96 -5.69 -1.74
N GLU A 55 12.74 -6.15 -1.46
CA GLU A 55 12.50 -7.53 -1.00
C GLU A 55 12.81 -8.56 -2.09
N PRO A 56 13.20 -9.80 -1.77
CA PRO A 56 13.56 -10.79 -2.78
C PRO A 56 12.46 -11.04 -3.81
N ALA A 57 12.83 -11.21 -5.08
CA ALA A 57 11.87 -11.41 -6.17
C ALA A 57 10.93 -12.61 -5.95
N LYS A 58 11.39 -13.67 -5.26
CA LYS A 58 10.57 -14.83 -4.89
C LYS A 58 9.38 -14.42 -4.00
N ASP A 59 9.61 -13.53 -3.03
CA ASP A 59 8.61 -13.13 -2.04
C ASP A 59 7.62 -12.15 -2.65
N ARG A 60 8.10 -11.21 -3.49
CA ARG A 60 7.24 -10.31 -4.27
C ARG A 60 6.32 -11.07 -5.22
N ARG A 61 6.84 -12.10 -5.91
CA ARG A 61 6.04 -12.95 -6.82
C ARG A 61 5.03 -13.81 -6.06
N ALA A 62 5.44 -14.39 -4.92
CA ALA A 62 4.54 -15.15 -4.06
C ALA A 62 3.39 -14.26 -3.53
N PHE A 63 3.69 -13.03 -3.13
CA PHE A 63 2.69 -12.05 -2.73
C PHE A 63 1.72 -11.71 -3.88
N ALA A 64 2.23 -11.41 -5.08
CA ALA A 64 1.39 -11.13 -6.24
C ALA A 64 0.47 -12.30 -6.59
N ALA A 65 1.00 -13.53 -6.60
CA ALA A 65 0.22 -14.75 -6.82
C ALA A 65 -0.85 -14.94 -5.73
N TRP A 66 -0.49 -14.74 -4.46
CA TRP A 66 -1.42 -14.84 -3.35
C TRP A 66 -2.55 -13.81 -3.45
N VAL A 67 -2.26 -12.55 -3.79
CA VAL A 67 -3.28 -11.50 -3.98
C VAL A 67 -4.26 -11.90 -5.07
N VAL A 68 -3.76 -12.34 -6.23
CA VAL A 68 -4.58 -12.76 -7.37
C VAL A 68 -5.43 -13.99 -7.05
N LEU A 69 -4.87 -14.97 -6.33
CA LEU A 69 -5.59 -16.19 -5.96
C LEU A 69 -6.62 -15.96 -4.85
N ARG A 70 -6.38 -14.99 -3.96
CA ARG A 70 -7.34 -14.63 -2.89
C ARG A 70 -8.53 -13.82 -3.42
N THR A 71 -8.37 -13.12 -4.53
CA THR A 71 -9.42 -12.30 -5.15
C THR A 71 -10.23 -13.05 -6.21
N ARG A 72 -9.93 -14.32 -6.44
CA ARG A 72 -10.75 -15.26 -7.23
C ARG A 72 -11.59 -16.13 -6.31
#